data_AF-A0A9P9EV79-F1
#
_entry.id   AF-A0A9P9EV79-F1
#
_cell.length_a   1.000
_cell.length_b   1.000
_cell.length_c   1.000
_cell.angle_alpha   90.00
_cell.angle_beta   90.00
_cell.angle_gamma   90.00
#
_symmetry.space_group_name_H-M   'P 1'
#
loop_
_entity.id
_entity.type
_entity.pdbx_description
1 polymer ?
#
loop_
_entity_poly.entity_id
_entity_poly.type
_entity_poly.pdbx_seq_one_letter_code
_entity_poly.pdbx_strand_id
1 'polypeptide(L)'
;MRLFGNKNNKFKVDPPKIRIEKVVVDRPSPKPKPKPKPANLSSSASRSSSTPRPSPKPVARQKSHSPYPSSSDEKRLERKRKAGSVSVSRRSPASERIEFDKDSDVEDDGWMNLDTNKRQRKSTEDAYVDPSRKLRSTRAFEDRVDGLSFIHAVDVASLELKCVPVMGAQKEEVAIELQYPSLQPREKYELVWGKDKIDAVEASIRVVRHVAETYLTDDEAEPFTNPNGGIIRRLEKASNRNIQDLMGFKTALREYNEKLLNLVEDGIIAKNLDNQHELPQNLVAFILDQIYDRTVAQKVELLSKYENGTDYVYGELLHPFISKILLEQTKMTSGQVFVDLGSGVGNVVLQAALEIGCESWGCEMMENACNLGEAQKKEFDARCMLWGIKPGKVHLERGDFRKNAAIHDALKRADVVLVNNKAFTSQLNDDLVRMFLDLKPGCKIISLKSFVADFKSNNHNINDVGSTILEVEECTYPEGFVSWTNAGGEYFISTRK
;
A
#
# COMPACT_ATOMS: atom_id res chain seq x y z
N MET A 1 -69.82 -18.61 19.31
CA MET A 1 -69.98 -17.30 18.63
C MET A 1 -68.58 -16.65 18.62
N ARG A 2 -68.07 -16.02 17.54
CA ARG A 2 -68.54 -14.81 16.81
C ARG A 2 -68.60 -13.59 17.74
N LEU A 3 -67.96 -12.42 17.51
CA LEU A 3 -67.11 -11.91 16.40
C LEU A 3 -66.03 -10.90 16.88
N PHE A 4 -64.90 -10.84 16.15
CA PHE A 4 -64.04 -9.68 15.75
C PHE A 4 -63.84 -8.42 16.64
N GLY A 5 -62.59 -7.92 16.65
CA GLY A 5 -62.23 -6.59 17.17
C GLY A 5 -60.83 -6.10 16.77
N ASN A 6 -60.67 -5.59 15.54
CA ASN A 6 -59.38 -5.13 14.98
C ASN A 6 -58.85 -3.83 15.64
N LYS A 7 -57.54 -3.71 15.89
CA LYS A 7 -56.82 -2.41 15.93
C LYS A 7 -55.29 -2.56 15.81
N ASN A 8 -54.75 -2.12 14.66
CA ASN A 8 -53.31 -1.96 14.45
C ASN A 8 -52.83 -0.65 15.08
N ASN A 9 -51.89 -0.69 16.04
CA ASN A 9 -51.15 0.50 16.48
C ASN A 9 -49.77 0.55 15.82
N LYS A 10 -49.70 1.12 14.61
CA LYS A 10 -48.43 1.59 14.05
C LYS A 10 -48.11 2.95 14.66
N PHE A 11 -47.12 3.01 15.55
CA PHE A 11 -46.52 4.30 15.95
C PHE A 11 -45.89 4.94 14.72
N LYS A 12 -46.45 6.06 14.27
CA LYS A 12 -45.77 6.99 13.37
C LYS A 12 -45.11 8.06 14.23
N VAL A 13 -43.80 8.21 14.09
CA VAL A 13 -43.06 9.37 14.57
C VAL A 13 -43.08 10.41 13.46
N ASP A 14 -43.47 11.65 13.77
CA ASP A 14 -43.43 12.74 12.79
C ASP A 14 -41.97 13.15 12.51
N PRO A 15 -41.60 13.42 11.25
CA PRO A 15 -40.24 13.81 10.91
C PRO A 15 -39.86 15.18 11.49
N PRO A 16 -38.60 15.39 11.90
CA PRO A 16 -38.16 16.61 12.57
C PRO A 16 -38.24 17.84 11.65
N LYS A 17 -38.89 18.91 12.13
CA LYS A 17 -39.01 20.18 11.40
C LYS A 17 -37.71 20.98 11.51
N ILE A 18 -36.80 20.78 10.55
CA ILE A 18 -35.59 21.59 10.39
C ILE A 18 -36.01 23.04 10.09
N ARG A 19 -35.54 23.99 10.91
CA ARG A 19 -35.83 25.42 10.77
C ARG A 19 -34.59 26.11 10.21
N ILE A 20 -34.63 26.48 8.93
CA ILE A 20 -33.50 27.15 8.25
C ILE A 20 -33.64 28.66 8.44
N GLU A 21 -32.81 29.23 9.32
CA GLU A 21 -32.75 30.68 9.57
C GLU A 21 -31.62 31.31 8.75
N LYS A 22 -31.99 32.17 7.79
CA LYS A 22 -31.01 32.87 6.93
C LYS A 22 -30.55 34.16 7.61
N VAL A 23 -29.47 34.06 8.39
CA VAL A 23 -28.76 35.25 8.89
C VAL A 23 -28.11 35.98 7.72
N VAL A 24 -28.54 37.21 7.46
CA VAL A 24 -27.89 38.11 6.50
C VAL A 24 -26.71 38.77 7.20
N VAL A 25 -25.49 38.51 6.73
CA VAL A 25 -24.27 39.16 7.23
C VAL A 25 -23.91 40.32 6.32
N ASP A 26 -24.22 41.54 6.74
CA ASP A 26 -23.82 42.74 6.02
C ASP A 26 -22.28 42.87 5.97
N ARG A 27 -21.73 42.90 4.75
CA ARG A 27 -20.31 43.18 4.53
C ARG A 27 -20.08 44.70 4.49
N PRO A 28 -19.15 45.27 5.28
CA PRO A 28 -18.82 46.68 5.20
C PRO A 28 -18.23 47.02 3.82
N SER A 29 -18.58 48.20 3.30
CA SER A 29 -18.22 48.63 1.96
C SER A 29 -16.72 48.99 1.83
N PRO A 30 -16.09 48.73 0.67
CA PRO A 30 -14.67 48.98 0.47
C PRO A 30 -14.35 50.48 0.42
N LYS A 31 -13.31 50.91 1.16
CA LYS A 31 -12.83 52.30 1.16
C LYS A 31 -12.30 52.69 -0.24
N PRO A 32 -12.58 53.92 -0.73
CA PRO A 32 -12.17 54.35 -2.07
C PRO A 32 -10.65 54.55 -2.18
N LYS A 33 -10.08 54.18 -3.34
CA LYS A 33 -8.67 54.46 -3.67
C LYS A 33 -8.46 55.97 -3.91
N PRO A 34 -7.30 56.54 -3.52
CA PRO A 34 -7.00 57.96 -3.75
C PRO A 34 -6.81 58.28 -5.24
N LYS A 35 -7.20 59.49 -5.65
CA LYS A 35 -6.96 60.02 -7.01
C LYS A 35 -5.52 60.54 -7.15
N PRO A 36 -4.89 60.44 -8.33
CA PRO A 36 -3.58 61.04 -8.60
C PRO A 36 -3.64 62.59 -8.61
N LYS A 37 -2.52 63.24 -8.30
CA LYS A 37 -2.32 64.69 -8.44
C LYS A 37 -1.86 65.04 -9.88
N PRO A 38 -2.09 66.28 -10.36
CA PRO A 38 -1.77 66.68 -11.73
C PRO A 38 -0.26 66.85 -11.98
N ALA A 39 0.12 66.76 -13.25
CA ALA A 39 1.50 66.94 -13.73
C ALA A 39 1.87 68.42 -13.93
N ASN A 40 3.18 68.71 -14.01
CA ASN A 40 3.67 70.02 -14.44
C ASN A 40 4.97 69.91 -15.28
N LEU A 41 4.83 70.24 -16.57
CA LEU A 41 5.79 70.92 -17.48
C LEU A 41 7.30 70.59 -17.44
N SER A 42 7.83 70.02 -18.55
CA SER A 42 8.86 70.62 -19.45
C SER A 42 9.67 69.56 -20.23
N SER A 43 10.42 69.89 -21.30
CA SER A 43 9.94 70.29 -22.65
C SER A 43 11.11 70.45 -23.65
N SER A 44 11.36 69.48 -24.53
CA SER A 44 12.10 69.55 -25.82
C SER A 44 12.06 68.15 -26.49
N ALA A 45 11.64 67.94 -27.74
CA ALA A 45 12.20 68.34 -29.04
C ALA A 45 13.56 67.67 -29.33
N SER A 46 13.83 66.99 -30.46
CA SER A 46 13.06 66.62 -31.69
C SER A 46 13.79 65.42 -32.36
N ARG A 47 13.34 64.67 -33.40
CA ARG A 47 12.71 64.99 -34.71
C ARG A 47 11.93 63.78 -35.28
N SER A 48 11.31 63.96 -36.46
CA SER A 48 10.48 62.98 -37.19
C SER A 48 11.11 62.44 -38.49
N SER A 49 10.64 61.28 -38.96
CA SER A 49 10.47 60.91 -40.39
C SER A 49 9.58 59.66 -40.53
N SER A 50 9.11 59.32 -41.74
CA SER A 50 7.87 58.53 -41.93
C SER A 50 7.88 57.45 -43.04
N THR A 51 7.30 56.29 -42.71
CA THR A 51 6.48 55.39 -43.58
C THR A 51 7.18 54.71 -44.81
N PRO A 52 6.49 53.92 -45.68
CA PRO A 52 6.19 52.50 -45.36
C PRO A 52 6.35 51.43 -46.50
N ARG A 53 6.57 50.15 -46.10
CA ARG A 53 6.31 48.90 -46.89
C ARG A 53 7.14 48.73 -48.20
N PRO A 54 7.02 47.66 -49.04
CA PRO A 54 6.06 46.53 -49.07
C PRO A 54 6.67 45.11 -48.93
N SER A 55 5.84 44.07 -49.13
CA SER A 55 6.17 42.63 -49.03
C SER A 55 6.09 41.93 -50.40
N PRO A 56 6.89 40.88 -50.67
CA PRO A 56 6.72 39.98 -51.83
C PRO A 56 6.02 38.65 -51.50
N LYS A 57 5.50 37.97 -52.53
CA LYS A 57 5.01 36.57 -52.51
C LYS A 57 5.92 35.67 -53.36
N PRO A 58 5.95 34.35 -53.10
CA PRO A 58 5.81 33.32 -54.16
C PRO A 58 4.47 32.56 -53.99
N VAL A 59 3.73 32.10 -55.00
CA VAL A 59 4.06 31.35 -56.25
C VAL A 59 4.44 29.89 -55.96
N ALA A 60 3.94 28.95 -56.77
CA ALA A 60 3.79 27.54 -56.38
C ALA A 60 4.29 26.51 -57.41
N ARG A 61 4.64 25.33 -56.89
CA ARG A 61 4.52 23.97 -57.50
C ARG A 61 5.43 23.61 -58.69
N GLN A 62 6.36 22.67 -58.46
CA GLN A 62 6.73 21.63 -59.44
C GLN A 62 7.27 20.36 -58.76
N LYS A 63 7.59 19.31 -59.53
CA LYS A 63 8.02 17.96 -59.06
C LYS A 63 9.23 17.44 -59.85
N SER A 64 10.10 16.68 -59.18
CA SER A 64 10.94 15.59 -59.74
C SER A 64 11.16 14.55 -58.60
N HIS A 65 11.16 13.22 -58.75
CA HIS A 65 11.63 12.20 -59.70
C HIS A 65 13.00 11.56 -59.36
N SER A 66 12.93 10.42 -58.62
CA SER A 66 13.67 9.13 -58.78
C SER A 66 15.19 9.10 -59.10
N PRO A 67 15.97 8.17 -58.50
CA PRO A 67 16.05 6.83 -59.11
C PRO A 67 16.13 5.62 -58.14
N TYR A 68 16.03 4.43 -58.75
CA TYR A 68 16.26 3.07 -58.19
C TYR A 68 17.73 2.64 -58.42
N PRO A 69 18.27 1.59 -57.76
CA PRO A 69 18.15 0.21 -58.28
C PRO A 69 17.86 -0.86 -57.20
N SER A 70 17.66 -2.10 -57.64
CA SER A 70 17.23 -3.27 -56.84
C SER A 70 18.12 -4.49 -57.11
N SER A 71 18.12 -5.49 -56.21
CA SER A 71 18.72 -6.81 -56.43
C SER A 71 17.89 -7.93 -55.78
N SER A 72 17.84 -9.05 -56.50
CA SER A 72 17.29 -10.40 -56.22
C SER A 72 17.83 -11.09 -54.95
N ASP A 73 17.29 -12.22 -54.46
CA ASP A 73 16.12 -13.07 -54.85
C ASP A 73 15.34 -13.47 -53.56
N GLU A 74 14.56 -14.55 -53.34
CA GLU A 74 14.27 -15.82 -54.06
C GLU A 74 12.76 -16.16 -53.96
N LYS A 75 12.35 -17.38 -53.60
CA LYS A 75 10.98 -17.91 -53.81
C LYS A 75 10.40 -18.68 -52.60
N ARG A 76 9.13 -19.06 -52.75
CA ARG A 76 8.33 -20.09 -52.02
C ARG A 76 7.78 -19.65 -50.64
N LEU A 77 6.56 -20.04 -50.24
CA LEU A 77 5.48 -20.77 -50.95
C LEU A 77 4.11 -20.46 -50.30
N GLU A 78 3.02 -20.50 -51.08
CA GLU A 78 1.65 -20.38 -50.55
C GLU A 78 1.21 -21.63 -49.76
N ARG A 79 0.43 -21.45 -48.69
CA ARG A 79 -0.64 -22.38 -48.30
C ARG A 79 -1.92 -21.64 -47.89
N LYS A 80 -3.07 -22.21 -48.27
CA LYS A 80 -4.40 -21.57 -48.21
C LYS A 80 -5.21 -21.98 -46.97
N ARG A 81 -5.83 -20.96 -46.34
CA ARG A 81 -7.12 -21.03 -45.60
C ARG A 81 -7.04 -21.88 -44.29
N LYS A 82 -7.96 -21.74 -43.33
CA LYS A 82 -9.33 -21.21 -43.35
C LYS A 82 -9.67 -20.57 -41.98
N ALA A 83 -9.98 -19.28 -41.96
CA ALA A 83 -10.49 -18.59 -40.76
C ALA A 83 -11.97 -18.20 -40.94
N GLY A 84 -12.73 -18.21 -39.84
CA GLY A 84 -14.16 -17.90 -39.82
C GLY A 84 -14.46 -16.42 -39.60
N SER A 85 -15.16 -15.83 -40.57
CA SER A 85 -16.12 -14.72 -40.47
C SER A 85 -16.30 -13.93 -39.14
N VAL A 86 -16.19 -12.59 -39.28
CA VAL A 86 -17.17 -11.57 -38.81
C VAL A 86 -17.20 -11.25 -37.29
N SER A 87 -17.18 -9.98 -36.86
CA SER A 87 -16.84 -8.70 -37.53
C SER A 87 -16.58 -7.59 -36.50
N VAL A 88 -15.62 -6.70 -36.75
CA VAL A 88 -15.35 -5.53 -35.91
C VAL A 88 -15.86 -4.25 -36.58
N SER A 89 -16.62 -3.43 -35.85
CA SER A 89 -17.00 -2.07 -36.25
C SER A 89 -16.26 -1.05 -35.38
N ARG A 90 -15.47 -0.17 -35.98
CA ARG A 90 -14.80 0.95 -35.30
C ARG A 90 -15.67 2.21 -35.32
N ARG A 91 -15.72 2.95 -34.21
CA ARG A 91 -15.80 4.42 -34.20
C ARG A 91 -14.89 4.99 -33.10
N SER A 92 -14.55 6.26 -33.26
CA SER A 92 -13.69 7.04 -32.35
C SER A 92 -14.27 8.48 -32.27
N PRO A 93 -13.64 9.46 -31.58
CA PRO A 93 -14.01 9.85 -30.22
C PRO A 93 -14.54 11.30 -30.12
N ALA A 94 -15.26 11.65 -29.04
CA ALA A 94 -15.41 13.05 -28.59
C ALA A 94 -16.10 13.20 -27.21
N SER A 95 -15.84 14.37 -26.61
CA SER A 95 -16.65 15.13 -25.61
C SER A 95 -16.83 14.60 -24.19
N GLU A 96 -16.52 15.48 -23.23
CA GLU A 96 -16.74 15.32 -21.79
C GLU A 96 -18.22 15.55 -21.41
N ARG A 97 -18.68 14.88 -20.36
CA ARG A 97 -19.58 15.52 -19.38
C ARG A 97 -19.42 14.88 -18.00
N ILE A 98 -19.26 15.71 -16.98
CA ILE A 98 -19.28 15.29 -15.58
C ILE A 98 -20.72 15.41 -15.10
N GLU A 99 -21.29 14.30 -14.62
CA GLU A 99 -22.51 14.29 -13.82
C GLU A 99 -22.21 13.57 -12.50
N PHE A 100 -22.44 14.25 -11.38
CA PHE A 100 -22.44 13.65 -10.05
C PHE A 100 -23.79 12.94 -9.88
N ASP A 101 -23.76 11.64 -9.60
CA ASP A 101 -24.94 10.90 -9.14
C ASP A 101 -24.72 10.36 -7.70
N LYS A 102 -25.79 9.93 -7.07
CA LYS A 102 -25.90 9.75 -5.62
C LYS A 102 -26.00 8.30 -5.15
N ASP A 103 -25.55 8.11 -3.91
CA ASP A 103 -26.08 7.20 -2.90
C ASP A 103 -26.44 5.77 -3.39
N SER A 104 -25.44 4.88 -3.40
CA SER A 104 -25.66 3.44 -3.30
C SER A 104 -24.80 2.84 -2.18
N ASP A 105 -25.41 2.58 -1.03
CA ASP A 105 -24.78 1.81 0.05
C ASP A 105 -24.49 0.38 -0.46
N VAL A 106 -23.22 0.07 -0.69
CA VAL A 106 -22.71 -1.27 -0.96
C VAL A 106 -21.44 -1.43 -0.14
N GLU A 107 -21.45 -2.38 0.81
CA GLU A 107 -20.26 -2.74 1.58
C GLU A 107 -19.35 -3.59 0.67
N ASP A 108 -18.17 -3.06 0.33
CA ASP A 108 -17.26 -3.66 -0.67
C ASP A 108 -16.30 -4.67 -0.03
N ASP A 109 -16.84 -5.86 0.29
CA ASP A 109 -16.08 -7.04 0.74
C ASP A 109 -15.23 -7.68 -0.40
N GLY A 110 -14.90 -6.93 -1.47
CA GLY A 110 -14.44 -7.46 -2.76
C GLY A 110 -13.05 -8.10 -2.80
N TRP A 111 -12.18 -7.84 -1.81
CA TRP A 111 -10.74 -8.12 -1.91
C TRP A 111 -10.26 -9.52 -1.47
N MET A 112 -11.19 -10.46 -1.19
CA MET A 112 -10.87 -11.78 -0.62
C MET A 112 -10.86 -12.97 -1.62
N ASN A 113 -10.80 -12.74 -2.93
CA ASN A 113 -10.76 -13.82 -3.93
C ASN A 113 -9.59 -13.70 -4.93
N LEU A 114 -8.37 -13.95 -4.45
CA LEU A 114 -7.26 -14.39 -5.30
C LEU A 114 -7.38 -15.91 -5.51
N ASP A 115 -7.54 -16.35 -6.77
CA ASP A 115 -7.86 -17.74 -7.14
C ASP A 115 -6.87 -18.78 -6.58
N THR A 116 -7.30 -19.52 -5.56
CA THR A 116 -6.52 -20.55 -4.84
C THR A 116 -6.37 -21.88 -5.59
N ASN A 117 -6.37 -21.86 -6.93
CA ASN A 117 -6.46 -23.07 -7.77
C ASN A 117 -5.38 -23.20 -8.87
N LYS A 118 -4.10 -23.07 -8.46
CA LYS A 118 -2.98 -23.91 -8.96
C LYS A 118 -1.71 -23.67 -8.16
N ARG A 119 -0.86 -24.70 -8.06
CA ARG A 119 0.59 -24.52 -7.86
C ARG A 119 1.22 -23.88 -9.10
N GLN A 120 0.91 -22.62 -9.37
CA GLN A 120 1.81 -21.78 -10.16
C GLN A 120 2.92 -21.29 -9.24
N ARG A 121 3.92 -22.15 -9.07
CA ARG A 121 5.31 -21.69 -8.94
C ARG A 121 5.66 -21.05 -10.30
N LYS A 122 5.13 -19.84 -10.51
CA LYS A 122 5.36 -19.04 -11.71
C LYS A 122 6.85 -18.76 -11.72
N SER A 123 7.58 -19.36 -12.68
CA SER A 123 9.01 -19.16 -12.76
C SER A 123 9.27 -17.71 -13.17
N THR A 124 9.47 -16.85 -12.18
CA THR A 124 10.06 -15.52 -12.33
C THR A 124 11.55 -15.73 -12.58
N GLU A 125 11.88 -16.14 -13.81
CA GLU A 125 13.23 -16.53 -14.23
C GLU A 125 14.23 -15.36 -14.18
N ASP A 126 13.72 -14.12 -14.04
CA ASP A 126 14.47 -12.88 -13.81
C ASP A 126 14.25 -12.27 -12.39
N ALA A 127 13.76 -13.04 -11.41
CA ALA A 127 13.69 -12.58 -10.01
C ALA A 127 15.10 -12.38 -9.46
N TYR A 128 15.40 -11.14 -9.05
CA TYR A 128 16.67 -10.81 -8.43
C TYR A 128 16.63 -11.19 -6.93
N VAL A 129 17.04 -12.42 -6.62
CA VAL A 129 17.13 -12.93 -5.24
C VAL A 129 18.42 -12.43 -4.60
N ASP A 130 18.33 -11.78 -3.43
CA ASP A 130 19.48 -11.34 -2.63
C ASP A 130 20.10 -12.50 -1.83
N PRO A 131 21.28 -13.05 -2.19
CA PRO A 131 21.87 -14.17 -1.47
C PRO A 131 22.42 -13.79 -0.08
N SER A 132 22.52 -12.49 0.22
CA SER A 132 22.95 -11.99 1.53
C SER A 132 21.81 -11.90 2.56
N ARG A 133 20.56 -11.93 2.09
CA ARG A 133 19.36 -11.96 2.94
C ARG A 133 19.32 -13.26 3.73
N LYS A 134 19.28 -13.15 5.06
CA LYS A 134 19.10 -14.27 5.99
C LYS A 134 17.78 -14.12 6.72
N LEU A 135 16.89 -15.10 6.59
CA LEU A 135 15.53 -15.02 7.14
C LEU A 135 15.41 -15.49 8.59
N ARG A 136 16.16 -16.51 9.03
CA ARG A 136 16.02 -17.03 10.41
C ARG A 136 16.48 -16.02 11.48
N SER A 137 15.62 -15.75 12.45
CA SER A 137 15.97 -15.12 13.74
C SER A 137 16.44 -16.20 14.71
N THR A 138 17.74 -16.30 15.01
CA THR A 138 18.25 -17.41 15.84
C THR A 138 17.63 -17.40 17.24
N ARG A 139 17.48 -16.21 17.85
CA ARG A 139 16.83 -16.00 19.15
C ARG A 139 15.41 -16.60 19.24
N ALA A 140 14.71 -16.76 18.11
CA ALA A 140 13.36 -17.34 18.11
C ALA A 140 13.35 -18.88 18.26
N PHE A 141 14.49 -19.53 18.00
CA PHE A 141 14.70 -20.98 18.03
C PHE A 141 15.73 -21.43 19.08
N GLU A 142 16.35 -20.49 19.81
CA GLU A 142 17.29 -20.79 20.91
C GLU A 142 16.53 -21.10 22.21
N ASP A 143 15.87 -20.10 22.80
CA ASP A 143 15.14 -20.20 24.06
C ASP A 143 13.74 -19.57 23.95
N ARG A 144 12.84 -19.93 24.87
CA ARG A 144 11.58 -19.19 25.07
C ARG A 144 11.89 -17.84 25.71
N VAL A 145 11.47 -16.75 25.08
CA VAL A 145 11.58 -15.42 25.67
C VAL A 145 10.47 -15.25 26.71
N ASP A 146 10.79 -15.58 27.96
CA ASP A 146 9.92 -15.29 29.11
C ASP A 146 9.51 -13.81 29.12
N GLY A 147 8.21 -13.56 29.10
CA GLY A 147 7.67 -12.19 29.04
C GLY A 147 7.69 -11.52 27.66
N LEU A 148 7.78 -12.28 26.55
CA LEU A 148 7.51 -11.74 25.21
C LEU A 148 6.09 -11.15 25.14
N SER A 149 6.00 -9.82 25.22
CA SER A 149 4.73 -9.09 25.16
C SER A 149 4.37 -8.78 23.71
N PHE A 150 3.21 -9.28 23.29
CA PHE A 150 2.54 -8.98 22.03
C PHE A 150 1.04 -8.95 22.28
N ILE A 151 0.29 -8.29 21.41
CA ILE A 151 -1.17 -8.16 21.52
C ILE A 151 -1.80 -9.45 21.00
N HIS A 152 -2.53 -10.17 21.86
CA HIS A 152 -3.27 -11.37 21.45
C HIS A 152 -4.56 -11.00 20.72
N ALA A 153 -5.08 -11.90 19.87
CA ALA A 153 -6.36 -11.70 19.21
C ALA A 153 -7.53 -11.48 20.21
N VAL A 154 -7.50 -12.14 21.38
CA VAL A 154 -8.48 -11.93 22.47
C VAL A 154 -8.50 -10.48 23.01
N ASP A 155 -7.38 -9.76 22.94
CA ASP A 155 -7.32 -8.35 23.38
C ASP A 155 -8.03 -7.39 22.40
N VAL A 156 -8.38 -7.90 21.21
CA VAL A 156 -8.98 -7.14 20.10
C VAL A 156 -10.38 -7.62 19.75
N ALA A 157 -10.63 -8.94 19.81
CA ALA A 157 -11.88 -9.60 19.50
C ALA A 157 -12.19 -10.66 20.58
N SER A 158 -13.16 -10.36 21.45
CA SER A 158 -13.55 -11.19 22.59
C SER A 158 -15.00 -10.97 23.02
N LEU A 159 -15.49 -11.86 23.88
CA LEU A 159 -16.79 -11.75 24.53
C LEU A 159 -16.92 -10.48 25.38
N GLU A 160 -15.83 -10.03 26.01
CA GLU A 160 -15.80 -8.77 26.78
C GLU A 160 -16.00 -7.55 25.87
N LEU A 161 -15.43 -7.59 24.67
CA LEU A 161 -15.62 -6.62 23.60
C LEU A 161 -16.95 -6.79 22.83
N LYS A 162 -17.90 -7.55 23.40
CA LYS A 162 -19.26 -7.78 22.90
C LYS A 162 -19.34 -8.52 21.55
N CYS A 163 -18.28 -9.25 21.19
CA CYS A 163 -18.30 -10.14 20.03
C CYS A 163 -19.22 -11.35 20.29
N VAL A 164 -19.76 -11.95 19.24
CA VAL A 164 -20.73 -13.06 19.31
C VAL A 164 -19.99 -14.40 19.10
N PRO A 165 -20.22 -15.44 19.92
CA PRO A 165 -19.64 -16.77 19.68
C PRO A 165 -19.97 -17.32 18.29
N VAL A 166 -18.98 -17.93 17.62
CA VAL A 166 -19.19 -18.64 16.34
C VAL A 166 -19.18 -20.15 16.53
N MET A 167 -19.54 -20.89 15.46
CA MET A 167 -19.50 -22.37 15.41
C MET A 167 -20.33 -23.07 16.51
N GLY A 168 -21.38 -22.40 17.02
CA GLY A 168 -22.24 -22.91 18.10
C GLY A 168 -21.58 -22.96 19.49
N ALA A 169 -20.41 -22.36 19.66
CA ALA A 169 -19.66 -22.41 20.91
C ALA A 169 -20.41 -21.78 22.10
N GLN A 170 -20.36 -22.46 23.25
CA GLN A 170 -20.72 -21.85 24.53
C GLN A 170 -19.63 -20.86 24.96
N LYS A 171 -19.95 -19.95 25.88
CA LYS A 171 -19.02 -18.88 26.30
C LYS A 171 -17.74 -19.42 26.93
N GLU A 172 -17.87 -20.55 27.61
CA GLU A 172 -16.80 -21.29 28.27
C GLU A 172 -15.93 -22.07 27.27
N GLU A 173 -16.40 -22.20 26.02
CA GLU A 173 -15.76 -22.96 24.95
C GLU A 173 -15.21 -22.10 23.81
N VAL A 174 -15.26 -20.76 23.87
CA VAL A 174 -14.70 -19.94 22.77
C VAL A 174 -13.17 -20.00 22.68
N ALA A 175 -12.46 -20.22 23.80
CA ALA A 175 -11.01 -20.13 23.86
C ALA A 175 -10.29 -21.20 23.01
N ILE A 176 -9.29 -20.76 22.24
CA ILE A 176 -8.31 -21.59 21.51
C ILE A 176 -6.90 -20.97 21.59
N GLU A 177 -5.87 -21.80 21.36
CA GLU A 177 -4.48 -21.37 21.25
C GLU A 177 -3.90 -21.77 19.89
N LEU A 178 -2.96 -20.97 19.38
CA LEU A 178 -2.31 -21.19 18.08
C LEU A 178 -0.78 -21.11 18.18
N GLN A 179 -0.09 -22.14 17.69
CA GLN A 179 1.35 -22.21 17.59
C GLN A 179 1.86 -21.53 16.30
N TYR A 180 2.89 -20.71 16.46
CA TYR A 180 3.64 -20.09 15.37
C TYR A 180 4.94 -20.88 15.08
N PRO A 181 5.60 -20.71 13.92
CA PRO A 181 6.76 -21.51 13.51
C PRO A 181 8.07 -21.09 14.21
N SER A 182 8.04 -21.06 15.54
CA SER A 182 9.16 -20.82 16.46
C SER A 182 8.88 -21.46 17.81
N LEU A 183 9.84 -21.43 18.74
CA LEU A 183 9.65 -21.95 20.10
C LEU A 183 8.78 -21.02 20.98
N GLN A 184 8.44 -19.82 20.50
CA GLN A 184 7.84 -18.74 21.28
C GLN A 184 6.38 -19.05 21.70
N PRO A 185 5.81 -18.29 22.68
CA PRO A 185 4.48 -18.56 23.21
C PRO A 185 3.36 -18.51 22.16
N ARG A 186 2.32 -19.31 22.38
CA ARG A 186 1.11 -19.35 21.55
C ARG A 186 0.31 -18.05 21.65
N GLU A 187 -0.35 -17.66 20.56
CA GLU A 187 -1.37 -16.62 20.60
C GLU A 187 -2.69 -17.20 21.09
N LYS A 188 -3.40 -16.42 21.93
CA LYS A 188 -4.74 -16.73 22.42
C LYS A 188 -5.78 -16.06 21.53
N TYR A 189 -6.77 -16.84 21.11
CA TYR A 189 -7.93 -16.36 20.37
C TYR A 189 -9.21 -16.80 21.08
N GLU A 190 -10.28 -16.05 20.89
CA GLU A 190 -11.64 -16.52 21.16
C GLU A 190 -12.36 -16.76 19.82
N LEU A 191 -13.11 -17.86 19.72
CA LEU A 191 -14.00 -18.19 18.62
C LEU A 191 -15.24 -17.29 18.66
N VAL A 192 -15.03 -16.03 18.31
CA VAL A 192 -16.04 -14.98 18.24
C VAL A 192 -15.97 -14.23 16.92
N TRP A 193 -17.07 -13.56 16.58
CA TRP A 193 -17.19 -12.66 15.44
C TRP A 193 -17.74 -11.32 15.90
N GLY A 194 -17.24 -10.24 15.30
CA GLY A 194 -17.78 -8.89 15.44
C GLY A 194 -17.56 -8.14 14.13
N LYS A 195 -18.43 -7.18 13.83
CA LYS A 195 -18.17 -6.26 12.71
C LYS A 195 -16.91 -5.43 13.04
N ASP A 196 -16.07 -5.24 12.03
CA ASP A 196 -14.79 -4.50 12.08
C ASP A 196 -13.79 -5.11 13.11
N LYS A 197 -13.86 -6.43 13.32
CA LYS A 197 -13.02 -7.20 14.24
C LYS A 197 -12.42 -8.44 13.58
N ILE A 198 -11.31 -8.92 14.15
CA ILE A 198 -10.57 -10.11 13.68
C ILE A 198 -11.48 -11.35 13.74
N ASP A 199 -11.70 -12.00 12.60
CA ASP A 199 -12.29 -13.34 12.57
C ASP A 199 -11.22 -14.37 12.99
N ALA A 200 -11.37 -14.94 14.18
CA ALA A 200 -10.43 -15.92 14.74
C ALA A 200 -10.36 -17.23 13.94
N VAL A 201 -11.44 -17.59 13.23
CA VAL A 201 -11.52 -18.83 12.45
C VAL A 201 -10.78 -18.69 11.13
N GLU A 202 -10.99 -17.58 10.41
CA GLU A 202 -10.21 -17.30 9.19
C GLU A 202 -8.74 -17.05 9.53
N ALA A 203 -8.44 -16.22 10.53
CA ALA A 203 -7.07 -15.88 10.90
C ALA A 203 -6.23 -17.11 11.28
N SER A 204 -6.79 -18.04 12.06
CA SER A 204 -6.10 -19.28 12.42
C SER A 204 -5.90 -20.23 11.22
N ILE A 205 -6.89 -20.35 10.33
CA ILE A 205 -6.74 -21.11 9.07
C ILE A 205 -5.63 -20.48 8.18
N ARG A 206 -5.56 -19.15 8.10
CA ARG A 206 -4.52 -18.43 7.34
C ARG A 206 -3.12 -18.66 7.92
N VAL A 207 -2.93 -18.60 9.25
CA VAL A 207 -1.64 -18.95 9.87
C VAL A 207 -1.22 -20.38 9.52
N VAL A 208 -2.10 -21.37 9.72
CA VAL A 208 -1.81 -22.79 9.42
C VAL A 208 -1.42 -22.97 7.94
N ARG A 209 -2.12 -22.28 7.03
CA ARG A 209 -1.81 -22.26 5.59
C ARG A 209 -0.43 -21.66 5.31
N HIS A 210 -0.15 -20.46 5.80
CA HIS A 210 1.13 -19.78 5.59
C HIS A 210 2.32 -20.55 6.18
N VAL A 211 2.14 -21.24 7.32
CA VAL A 211 3.17 -22.13 7.87
C VAL A 211 3.43 -23.30 6.93
N ALA A 212 2.39 -23.99 6.48
CA ALA A 212 2.50 -25.15 5.61
C ALA A 212 2.99 -24.84 4.18
N GLU A 213 2.71 -23.63 3.66
CA GLU A 213 3.10 -23.19 2.32
C GLU A 213 4.51 -22.57 2.27
N THR A 214 5.01 -22.00 3.37
CA THR A 214 6.32 -21.30 3.39
C THR A 214 7.42 -22.03 4.15
N TYR A 215 7.12 -22.68 5.29
CA TYR A 215 8.17 -23.18 6.22
C TYR A 215 8.46 -24.69 6.04
N LEU A 216 7.64 -25.40 5.27
CA LEU A 216 7.73 -26.84 5.04
C LEU A 216 8.08 -27.16 3.58
N THR A 217 8.81 -28.25 3.36
CA THR A 217 8.94 -28.84 2.01
C THR A 217 7.67 -29.57 1.59
N ASP A 218 7.55 -29.92 0.31
CA ASP A 218 6.37 -30.62 -0.25
C ASP A 218 5.98 -31.88 0.52
N ASP A 219 6.95 -32.67 0.98
CA ASP A 219 6.74 -33.91 1.72
C ASP A 219 6.35 -33.64 3.19
N GLU A 220 7.04 -32.69 3.84
CA GLU A 220 6.74 -32.24 5.21
C GLU A 220 5.36 -31.56 5.31
N ALA A 221 4.90 -30.93 4.23
CA ALA A 221 3.62 -30.25 4.13
C ALA A 221 2.43 -31.20 3.88
N GLU A 222 2.64 -32.46 3.49
CA GLU A 222 1.53 -33.38 3.17
C GLU A 222 0.51 -33.52 4.31
N PRO A 223 0.89 -33.75 5.59
CA PRO A 223 -0.06 -33.89 6.70
C PRO A 223 -0.94 -32.66 6.93
N PHE A 224 -0.50 -31.49 6.49
CA PHE A 224 -1.21 -30.22 6.62
C PHE A 224 -2.11 -29.93 5.40
N THR A 225 -1.60 -30.22 4.21
CA THR A 225 -2.18 -29.80 2.91
C THR A 225 -3.00 -30.86 2.18
N ASN A 226 -2.91 -32.14 2.54
CA ASN A 226 -3.54 -33.26 1.80
C ASN A 226 -5.06 -33.02 1.54
N PRO A 227 -5.53 -32.96 0.27
CA PRO A 227 -6.92 -32.64 -0.07
C PRO A 227 -8.00 -33.57 0.51
N ASN A 228 -7.63 -34.79 0.91
CA ASN A 228 -8.54 -35.82 1.40
C ASN A 228 -8.70 -35.84 2.92
N GLY A 229 -7.79 -35.21 3.68
CA GLY A 229 -7.81 -35.28 5.16
C GLY A 229 -6.80 -34.42 5.92
N GLY A 230 -6.00 -33.59 5.24
CA GLY A 230 -5.02 -32.69 5.85
C GLY A 230 -5.64 -31.73 6.86
N ILE A 231 -4.81 -31.19 7.74
CA ILE A 231 -5.25 -30.29 8.83
C ILE A 231 -6.03 -29.09 8.28
N ILE A 232 -5.52 -28.40 7.25
CA ILE A 232 -6.19 -27.23 6.63
C ILE A 232 -7.59 -27.62 6.16
N ARG A 233 -7.68 -28.73 5.42
CA ARG A 233 -8.92 -29.31 4.90
C ARG A 233 -9.96 -29.62 5.99
N ARG A 234 -9.50 -30.07 7.17
CA ARG A 234 -10.35 -30.35 8.33
C ARG A 234 -10.82 -29.08 9.03
N LEU A 235 -9.96 -28.09 9.20
CA LEU A 235 -10.33 -26.78 9.76
C LEU A 235 -11.37 -26.08 8.86
N GLU A 236 -11.15 -26.03 7.55
CA GLU A 236 -12.11 -25.52 6.54
C GLU A 236 -13.45 -26.26 6.58
N LYS A 237 -13.44 -27.59 6.68
CA LYS A 237 -14.68 -28.39 6.74
C LYS A 237 -15.44 -28.14 8.05
N ALA A 238 -14.73 -27.94 9.15
CA ALA A 238 -15.33 -27.70 10.46
C ALA A 238 -15.91 -26.27 10.57
N SER A 239 -15.21 -25.26 10.06
CA SER A 239 -15.66 -23.85 10.06
C SER A 239 -16.82 -23.55 9.10
N ASN A 240 -17.05 -24.40 8.11
CA ASN A 240 -18.11 -24.22 7.12
C ASN A 240 -19.48 -24.00 7.79
N ARG A 241 -20.18 -22.92 7.40
CA ARG A 241 -21.43 -22.44 8.01
C ARG A 241 -22.55 -23.49 8.08
N ASN A 242 -22.50 -24.51 7.22
CA ASN A 242 -23.47 -25.61 7.14
C ASN A 242 -23.13 -26.84 8.03
N ILE A 243 -21.95 -26.88 8.66
CA ILE A 243 -21.45 -28.02 9.44
C ILE A 243 -21.16 -27.60 10.89
N GLN A 244 -20.37 -26.54 11.08
CA GLN A 244 -20.05 -25.95 12.39
C GLN A 244 -19.58 -26.97 13.46
N ASP A 245 -18.51 -27.71 13.16
CA ASP A 245 -17.94 -28.72 14.05
C ASP A 245 -16.85 -28.12 14.96
N LEU A 246 -17.27 -27.52 16.09
CA LEU A 246 -16.38 -26.95 17.10
C LEU A 246 -15.33 -27.95 17.63
N MET A 247 -15.72 -29.21 17.83
CA MET A 247 -14.85 -30.24 18.42
C MET A 247 -13.85 -30.79 17.40
N GLY A 248 -14.25 -30.96 16.15
CA GLY A 248 -13.37 -31.25 15.03
C GLY A 248 -12.36 -30.13 14.81
N PHE A 249 -12.79 -28.86 14.84
CA PHE A 249 -11.92 -27.69 14.71
C PHE A 249 -10.86 -27.65 15.81
N LYS A 250 -11.26 -27.69 17.08
CA LYS A 250 -10.34 -27.71 18.24
C LYS A 250 -9.42 -28.93 18.25
N THR A 251 -9.80 -30.04 17.62
CA THR A 251 -8.96 -31.25 17.56
C THR A 251 -7.93 -31.16 16.44
N ALA A 252 -8.33 -30.69 15.25
CA ALA A 252 -7.38 -30.40 14.17
C ALA A 252 -6.37 -29.30 14.55
N LEU A 253 -6.79 -28.28 15.32
CA LEU A 253 -5.92 -27.21 15.79
C LEU A 253 -4.90 -27.67 16.84
N ARG A 254 -5.30 -28.56 17.77
CA ARG A 254 -4.35 -29.19 18.71
C ARG A 254 -3.33 -30.07 18.00
N GLU A 255 -3.79 -30.90 17.05
CA GLU A 255 -2.92 -31.73 16.22
C GLU A 255 -1.91 -30.89 15.40
N TYR A 256 -2.33 -29.71 14.90
CA TYR A 256 -1.43 -28.73 14.30
C TYR A 256 -0.40 -28.18 15.29
N ASN A 257 -0.84 -27.72 16.47
CA ASN A 257 0.04 -27.15 17.48
C ASN A 257 1.09 -28.16 17.98
N GLU A 258 0.71 -29.43 18.10
CA GLU A 258 1.60 -30.53 18.48
C GLU A 258 2.58 -30.87 17.35
N LYS A 259 2.11 -31.07 16.11
CA LYS A 259 2.98 -31.39 14.96
C LYS A 259 3.95 -30.26 14.63
N LEU A 260 3.50 -29.00 14.66
CA LEU A 260 4.38 -27.87 14.38
C LEU A 260 5.46 -27.73 15.45
N LEU A 261 5.11 -27.89 16.74
CA LEU A 261 6.09 -27.80 17.82
C LEU A 261 7.19 -28.87 17.64
N ASN A 262 6.81 -30.12 17.32
CA ASN A 262 7.78 -31.18 17.00
C ASN A 262 8.70 -30.78 15.83
N LEU A 263 8.16 -30.23 14.73
CA LEU A 263 8.96 -29.79 13.57
C LEU A 263 9.89 -28.60 13.89
N VAL A 264 9.54 -27.77 14.88
CA VAL A 264 10.43 -26.71 15.41
C VAL A 264 11.54 -27.33 16.28
N GLU A 265 11.19 -28.25 17.18
CA GLU A 265 12.13 -28.93 18.09
C GLU A 265 13.11 -29.87 17.36
N ASP A 266 12.66 -30.54 16.28
CA ASP A 266 13.49 -31.30 15.34
C ASP A 266 14.42 -30.40 14.48
N GLY A 267 14.30 -29.07 14.60
CA GLY A 267 15.10 -28.08 13.87
C GLY A 267 14.76 -27.95 12.37
N ILE A 268 13.74 -28.66 11.87
CA ILE A 268 13.33 -28.68 10.47
C ILE A 268 12.94 -27.27 10.00
N ILE A 269 12.09 -26.58 10.76
CA ILE A 269 11.66 -25.20 10.47
C ILE A 269 12.86 -24.25 10.37
N ALA A 270 13.80 -24.34 11.31
CA ALA A 270 14.99 -23.51 11.36
C ALA A 270 15.94 -23.78 10.18
N LYS A 271 16.06 -25.05 9.75
CA LYS A 271 16.85 -25.48 8.58
C LYS A 271 16.19 -25.03 7.27
N ASN A 272 14.87 -25.11 7.15
CA ASN A 272 14.17 -24.66 5.94
C ASN A 272 14.31 -23.15 5.75
N LEU A 273 14.20 -22.36 6.83
CA LEU A 273 14.46 -20.90 6.82
C LEU A 273 15.92 -20.52 6.49
N ASP A 274 16.92 -21.34 6.83
CA ASP A 274 18.32 -21.10 6.43
C ASP A 274 18.55 -21.22 4.92
N ASN A 275 17.71 -22.00 4.23
CA ASN A 275 17.78 -22.22 2.78
C ASN A 275 16.90 -21.24 1.97
N GLN A 276 16.28 -20.25 2.64
CA GLN A 276 15.41 -19.27 2.01
C GLN A 276 15.99 -17.85 2.12
N HIS A 277 15.94 -17.12 1.00
CA HIS A 277 16.46 -15.77 0.85
C HIS A 277 15.36 -14.72 0.58
N GLU A 278 14.14 -15.15 0.28
CA GLU A 278 12.99 -14.29 -0.02
C GLU A 278 11.77 -14.77 0.78
N LEU A 279 10.87 -13.83 1.14
CA LEU A 279 9.58 -14.14 1.74
C LEU A 279 8.47 -14.01 0.70
N PRO A 280 7.50 -14.94 0.63
CA PRO A 280 6.32 -14.78 -0.20
C PRO A 280 5.57 -13.48 0.13
N GLN A 281 5.23 -12.68 -0.89
CA GLN A 281 4.56 -11.36 -0.72
C GLN A 281 3.25 -11.48 0.07
N ASN A 282 2.51 -12.58 -0.09
CA ASN A 282 1.29 -12.87 0.66
C ASN A 282 1.56 -13.13 2.16
N LEU A 283 2.71 -13.69 2.53
CA LEU A 283 3.12 -13.82 3.94
C LEU A 283 3.57 -12.46 4.50
N VAL A 284 4.32 -11.67 3.72
CA VAL A 284 4.73 -10.31 4.10
C VAL A 284 3.50 -9.45 4.41
N ALA A 285 2.54 -9.39 3.48
CA ALA A 285 1.28 -8.68 3.69
C ALA A 285 0.54 -9.22 4.92
N PHE A 286 0.33 -10.55 5.03
CA PHE A 286 -0.40 -11.13 6.17
C PHE A 286 0.23 -10.83 7.54
N ILE A 287 1.55 -10.75 7.64
CA ILE A 287 2.24 -10.35 8.90
C ILE A 287 1.99 -8.87 9.20
N LEU A 288 2.01 -8.00 8.20
CA LEU A 288 1.80 -6.57 8.35
C LEU A 288 0.33 -6.23 8.63
N ASP A 289 -0.61 -6.82 7.90
CA ASP A 289 -2.05 -6.81 8.18
C ASP A 289 -2.31 -7.22 9.65
N GLN A 290 -1.72 -8.34 10.06
CA GLN A 290 -1.81 -8.86 11.43
C GLN A 290 -1.33 -7.84 12.46
N ILE A 291 -0.23 -7.12 12.23
CA ILE A 291 0.27 -6.07 13.13
C ILE A 291 -0.69 -4.88 13.15
N TYR A 292 -1.13 -4.41 11.99
CA TYR A 292 -2.00 -3.26 11.80
C TYR A 292 -3.35 -3.44 12.52
N ASP A 293 -3.96 -4.63 12.39
CA ASP A 293 -5.19 -5.04 13.08
C ASP A 293 -5.13 -4.83 14.60
N ARG A 294 -4.01 -5.23 15.23
CA ARG A 294 -3.82 -5.15 16.68
C ARG A 294 -3.54 -3.73 17.17
N THR A 295 -3.03 -2.85 16.31
CA THR A 295 -2.39 -1.60 16.75
C THR A 295 -3.04 -0.33 16.19
N VAL A 296 -3.18 -0.23 14.86
CA VAL A 296 -3.67 0.98 14.18
C VAL A 296 -5.17 0.91 13.93
N ALA A 297 -5.68 -0.22 13.43
CA ALA A 297 -7.10 -0.38 13.09
C ALA A 297 -8.03 0.00 14.26
N GLN A 298 -7.68 -0.42 15.48
CA GLN A 298 -8.43 -0.11 16.71
C GLN A 298 -8.48 1.38 17.08
N LYS A 299 -7.72 2.24 16.38
CA LYS A 299 -7.49 3.65 16.68
C LYS A 299 -7.44 4.52 15.40
N VAL A 300 -7.92 4.02 14.26
CA VAL A 300 -7.80 4.68 12.95
C VAL A 300 -8.50 6.06 12.91
N GLU A 301 -9.51 6.29 13.75
CA GLU A 301 -10.14 7.61 13.95
C GLU A 301 -9.17 8.69 14.48
N LEU A 302 -8.03 8.32 15.06
CA LEU A 302 -6.98 9.29 15.43
C LEU A 302 -6.21 9.80 14.21
N LEU A 303 -6.33 9.09 13.08
CA LEU A 303 -5.75 9.42 11.76
C LEU A 303 -6.78 10.02 10.79
N SER A 304 -8.01 10.31 11.21
CA SER A 304 -9.00 11.02 10.37
C SER A 304 -9.08 12.53 10.65
N LYS A 305 -8.35 13.02 11.65
CA LYS A 305 -8.39 14.43 12.12
C LYS A 305 -7.50 15.39 11.32
N TYR A 306 -7.08 15.01 10.12
CA TYR A 306 -6.22 15.85 9.27
C TYR A 306 -7.04 16.88 8.50
N GLU A 307 -6.58 18.13 8.51
CA GLU A 307 -7.28 19.22 7.81
C GLU A 307 -7.01 19.15 6.30
N ASN A 308 -8.07 18.91 5.53
CA ASN A 308 -8.02 18.88 4.05
C ASN A 308 -7.45 20.20 3.50
N GLY A 309 -6.34 20.10 2.79
CA GLY A 309 -5.59 21.26 2.25
C GLY A 309 -4.31 21.61 3.02
N THR A 310 -3.93 20.82 4.02
CA THR A 310 -2.61 20.90 4.70
C THR A 310 -1.64 19.85 4.18
N ASP A 311 -0.33 20.00 4.47
CA ASP A 311 0.70 18.99 4.17
C ASP A 311 0.49 17.65 4.90
N TYR A 312 -0.43 17.60 5.89
CA TYR A 312 -0.58 16.48 6.82
C TYR A 312 -1.63 15.44 6.42
N VAL A 313 -2.28 15.57 5.25
CA VAL A 313 -3.35 14.64 4.83
C VAL A 313 -2.80 13.21 4.69
N TYR A 314 -3.28 12.32 5.55
CA TYR A 314 -2.88 10.91 5.58
C TYR A 314 -3.47 10.13 4.40
N GLY A 315 -2.64 9.24 3.83
CA GLY A 315 -3.02 8.32 2.76
C GLY A 315 -1.96 7.24 2.63
N GLU A 316 -2.39 5.99 2.51
CA GLU A 316 -1.50 4.82 2.60
C GLU A 316 -1.19 4.25 1.22
N LEU A 317 0.05 3.81 1.05
CA LEU A 317 0.47 3.00 -0.09
C LEU A 317 0.34 1.54 0.30
N LEU A 318 -0.38 0.76 -0.50
CA LEU A 318 -0.74 -0.63 -0.15
C LEU A 318 0.38 -1.60 -0.52
N HIS A 319 0.43 -2.75 0.17
CA HIS A 319 1.52 -3.72 0.07
C HIS A 319 1.94 -4.09 -1.37
N PRO A 320 1.03 -4.32 -2.35
CA PRO A 320 1.40 -4.62 -3.73
C PRO A 320 2.17 -3.49 -4.44
N PHE A 321 1.90 -2.22 -4.09
CA PHE A 321 2.61 -1.07 -4.65
C PHE A 321 4.05 -1.03 -4.13
N ILE A 322 4.23 -1.21 -2.82
CA ILE A 322 5.54 -1.23 -2.19
C ILE A 322 6.37 -2.43 -2.68
N SER A 323 5.81 -3.63 -2.75
CA SER A 323 6.50 -4.80 -3.30
C SER A 323 6.98 -4.56 -4.73
N LYS A 324 6.13 -3.98 -5.60
CA LYS A 324 6.52 -3.59 -6.97
C LYS A 324 7.69 -2.60 -6.99
N ILE A 325 7.61 -1.54 -6.19
CA ILE A 325 8.67 -0.53 -6.11
C ILE A 325 9.99 -1.16 -5.63
N LEU A 326 9.97 -1.90 -4.51
CA LEU A 326 11.16 -2.40 -3.84
C LEU A 326 11.81 -3.58 -4.57
N LEU A 327 11.03 -4.55 -5.04
CA LEU A 327 11.54 -5.76 -5.69
C LEU A 327 11.74 -5.61 -7.20
N GLU A 328 10.76 -5.06 -7.93
CA GLU A 328 10.82 -5.07 -9.41
C GLU A 328 11.60 -3.88 -9.98
N GLN A 329 11.31 -2.66 -9.50
CA GLN A 329 11.78 -1.41 -10.13
C GLN A 329 13.06 -0.84 -9.52
N THR A 330 13.18 -0.88 -8.20
CA THR A 330 14.40 -0.44 -7.50
C THR A 330 15.40 -1.58 -7.33
N LYS A 331 14.92 -2.83 -7.19
CA LYS A 331 15.70 -4.06 -6.96
C LYS A 331 16.58 -3.98 -5.71
N MET A 332 15.97 -3.58 -4.59
CA MET A 332 16.67 -3.42 -3.31
C MET A 332 17.20 -4.74 -2.74
N THR A 333 18.26 -4.63 -1.95
CA THR A 333 18.89 -5.73 -1.19
C THR A 333 18.94 -5.43 0.30
N SER A 334 19.13 -6.46 1.11
CA SER A 334 19.29 -6.35 2.57
C SER A 334 20.52 -5.56 3.02
N GLY A 335 21.51 -5.37 2.14
CA GLY A 335 22.69 -4.53 2.36
C GLY A 335 22.46 -3.03 2.12
N GLN A 336 21.29 -2.61 1.63
CA GLN A 336 20.98 -1.22 1.26
C GLN A 336 20.14 -0.49 2.33
N VAL A 337 19.98 0.83 2.14
CA VAL A 337 19.24 1.70 3.07
C VAL A 337 17.98 2.28 2.40
N PHE A 338 16.83 2.10 3.06
CA PHE A 338 15.54 2.69 2.68
C PHE A 338 15.17 3.85 3.63
N VAL A 339 14.61 4.95 3.11
CA VAL A 339 14.14 6.09 3.91
C VAL A 339 12.75 6.54 3.44
N ASP A 340 11.83 6.79 4.37
CA ASP A 340 10.47 7.26 4.11
C ASP A 340 10.22 8.62 4.79
N LEU A 341 9.85 9.65 4.02
CA LEU A 341 9.71 11.03 4.49
C LEU A 341 8.23 11.43 4.55
N GLY A 342 7.68 11.53 5.77
CA GLY A 342 6.23 11.57 6.02
C GLY A 342 5.66 10.15 6.16
N SER A 343 6.32 9.31 6.96
CA SER A 343 6.07 7.86 7.02
C SER A 343 4.77 7.45 7.73
N GLY A 344 4.01 8.40 8.30
CA GLY A 344 2.78 8.11 9.03
C GLY A 344 3.01 7.12 10.17
N VAL A 345 2.23 6.04 10.21
CA VAL A 345 2.39 4.94 11.19
C VAL A 345 3.54 3.97 10.86
N GLY A 346 4.29 4.20 9.78
CA GLY A 346 5.49 3.43 9.43
C GLY A 346 5.27 2.18 8.57
N ASN A 347 4.08 1.94 8.01
CA ASN A 347 3.74 0.73 7.25
C ASN A 347 4.81 0.34 6.21
N VAL A 348 5.27 1.29 5.39
CA VAL A 348 6.26 1.04 4.34
C VAL A 348 7.65 0.73 4.92
N VAL A 349 8.02 1.40 6.01
CA VAL A 349 9.29 1.19 6.73
C VAL A 349 9.36 -0.22 7.33
N LEU A 350 8.24 -0.70 7.87
CA LEU A 350 8.09 -2.07 8.37
C LEU A 350 8.12 -3.09 7.22
N GLN A 351 7.44 -2.81 6.10
CA GLN A 351 7.47 -3.67 4.92
C GLN A 351 8.88 -3.81 4.35
N ALA A 352 9.61 -2.69 4.15
CA ALA A 352 10.97 -2.71 3.62
C ALA A 352 11.92 -3.55 4.50
N ALA A 353 11.82 -3.43 5.84
CA ALA A 353 12.60 -4.26 6.76
C ALA A 353 12.16 -5.74 6.75
N LEU A 354 10.87 -6.06 6.58
CA LEU A 354 10.41 -7.44 6.57
C LEU A 354 10.75 -8.14 5.26
N GLU A 355 10.30 -7.57 4.14
CA GLU A 355 10.39 -8.11 2.79
C GLU A 355 11.85 -8.15 2.29
N ILE A 356 12.52 -7.00 2.26
CA ILE A 356 13.88 -6.87 1.74
C ILE A 356 14.93 -7.24 2.81
N GLY A 357 14.63 -7.05 4.10
CA GLY A 357 15.62 -7.16 5.16
C GLY A 357 16.61 -5.99 5.23
N CYS A 358 16.34 -4.90 4.51
CA CYS A 358 17.20 -3.72 4.45
C CYS A 358 17.16 -2.91 5.76
N GLU A 359 18.08 -1.96 5.91
CA GLU A 359 17.97 -0.97 6.99
C GLU A 359 16.98 0.12 6.57
N SER A 360 15.84 0.22 7.26
CA SER A 360 14.75 1.13 6.94
C SER A 360 14.56 2.22 7.99
N TRP A 361 14.33 3.44 7.51
CA TRP A 361 14.11 4.64 8.31
C TRP A 361 12.79 5.30 7.91
N GLY A 362 12.00 5.76 8.87
CA GLY A 362 10.83 6.61 8.66
C GLY A 362 10.93 7.87 9.49
N CYS A 363 10.42 8.99 8.96
CA CYS A 363 10.24 10.21 9.73
C CYS A 363 8.80 10.72 9.66
N GLU A 364 8.21 10.97 10.82
CA GLU A 364 6.86 11.53 10.96
C GLU A 364 6.84 12.62 12.04
N MET A 365 6.07 13.69 11.82
CA MET A 365 5.94 14.80 12.75
C MET A 365 4.64 14.74 13.57
N MET A 366 3.61 14.08 13.05
CA MET A 366 2.27 14.09 13.62
C MET A 366 2.14 13.11 14.81
N GLU A 367 1.91 13.66 16.00
CA GLU A 367 1.94 12.93 17.27
C GLU A 367 1.10 11.64 17.30
N ASN A 368 -0.14 11.66 16.78
CA ASN A 368 -0.99 10.47 16.72
C ASN A 368 -0.36 9.35 15.86
N ALA A 369 0.18 9.71 14.69
CA ALA A 369 0.82 8.76 13.78
C ALA A 369 2.12 8.19 14.40
N CYS A 370 2.93 9.03 15.04
CA CYS A 370 4.11 8.60 15.79
C CYS A 370 3.75 7.65 16.94
N ASN A 371 2.74 7.99 17.75
CA ASN A 371 2.28 7.16 18.87
C ASN A 371 1.78 5.78 18.39
N LEU A 372 1.14 5.73 17.21
CA LEU A 372 0.68 4.48 16.59
C LEU A 372 1.83 3.71 15.93
N GLY A 373 2.78 4.37 15.26
CA GLY A 373 3.97 3.73 14.69
C GLY A 373 4.91 3.15 15.75
N GLU A 374 5.06 3.81 16.90
CA GLU A 374 5.76 3.24 18.07
C GLU A 374 5.05 2.01 18.65
N ALA A 375 3.73 1.90 18.51
CA ALA A 375 2.98 0.70 18.89
C ALA A 375 3.14 -0.40 17.82
N GLN A 376 3.01 -0.07 16.53
CA GLN A 376 3.27 -0.98 15.42
C GLN A 376 4.66 -1.60 15.51
N LYS A 377 5.71 -0.80 15.78
CA LYS A 377 7.09 -1.30 15.84
C LYS A 377 7.28 -2.33 16.96
N LYS A 378 6.64 -2.14 18.12
CA LYS A 378 6.71 -3.08 19.25
C LYS A 378 6.02 -4.40 18.91
N GLU A 379 4.83 -4.33 18.32
CA GLU A 379 4.10 -5.52 17.85
C GLU A 379 4.86 -6.20 16.69
N PHE A 380 5.45 -5.44 15.76
CA PHE A 380 6.28 -5.94 14.66
C PHE A 380 7.50 -6.71 15.16
N ASP A 381 8.26 -6.15 16.11
CA ASP A 381 9.45 -6.81 16.68
C ASP A 381 9.06 -8.15 17.34
N ALA A 382 7.91 -8.20 18.02
CA ALA A 382 7.40 -9.41 18.66
C ALA A 382 6.79 -10.42 17.67
N ARG A 383 6.05 -9.95 16.66
CA ARG A 383 5.46 -10.79 15.60
C ARG A 383 6.54 -11.43 14.74
N CYS A 384 7.61 -10.71 14.41
CA CYS A 384 8.79 -11.27 13.76
C CYS A 384 9.39 -12.42 14.59
N MET A 385 9.49 -12.26 15.92
CA MET A 385 9.93 -13.32 16.82
C MET A 385 8.98 -14.53 16.84
N LEU A 386 7.65 -14.35 16.83
CA LEU A 386 6.70 -15.46 16.73
C LEU A 386 6.86 -16.23 15.42
N TRP A 387 6.95 -15.52 14.28
CA TRP A 387 7.14 -16.11 12.96
C TRP A 387 8.57 -16.65 12.73
N GLY A 388 9.50 -16.49 13.68
CA GLY A 388 10.90 -16.92 13.52
C GLY A 388 11.70 -16.11 12.49
N ILE A 389 11.12 -15.03 11.95
CA ILE A 389 11.71 -14.18 10.92
C ILE A 389 12.59 -13.11 11.58
N LYS A 390 13.77 -12.89 11.00
CA LYS A 390 14.64 -11.77 11.27
C LYS A 390 14.29 -10.62 10.30
N PRO A 391 13.75 -9.49 10.75
CA PRO A 391 13.62 -8.31 9.90
C PRO A 391 14.99 -7.63 9.74
N GLY A 392 15.05 -6.68 8.81
CA GLY A 392 16.06 -5.64 8.77
C GLY A 392 15.94 -4.68 9.97
N LYS A 393 16.83 -3.69 10.04
CA LYS A 393 16.78 -2.69 11.12
C LYS A 393 15.67 -1.68 10.83
N VAL A 394 14.74 -1.50 11.76
CA VAL A 394 13.67 -0.48 11.68
C VAL A 394 13.98 0.69 12.59
N HIS A 395 13.98 1.90 12.04
CA HIS A 395 14.10 3.16 12.74
C HIS A 395 12.88 4.06 12.42
N LEU A 396 12.19 4.56 13.45
CA LEU A 396 11.07 5.49 13.31
C LEU A 396 11.37 6.75 14.13
N GLU A 397 11.52 7.88 13.45
CA GLU A 397 11.99 9.15 13.98
C GLU A 397 10.85 10.17 14.09
N ARG A 398 10.64 10.72 15.29
CA ARG A 398 9.62 11.75 15.54
C ARG A 398 10.18 13.15 15.27
N GLY A 399 9.67 13.85 14.26
CA GLY A 399 9.96 15.26 14.03
C GLY A 399 9.78 15.75 12.59
N ASP A 400 10.17 16.99 12.35
CA ASP A 400 10.27 17.59 11.01
C ASP A 400 11.49 16.99 10.28
N PHE A 401 11.26 16.25 9.20
CA PHE A 401 12.33 15.56 8.45
C PHE A 401 13.36 16.51 7.85
N ARG A 402 13.07 17.82 7.71
CA ARG A 402 14.03 18.85 7.27
C ARG A 402 15.00 19.30 8.38
N LYS A 403 14.83 18.76 9.60
CA LYS A 403 15.58 19.14 10.81
C LYS A 403 16.09 17.94 11.62
N ASN A 404 15.57 16.73 11.40
CA ASN A 404 16.02 15.55 12.12
C ASN A 404 17.41 15.10 11.61
N ALA A 405 18.42 15.23 12.47
CA ALA A 405 19.81 14.91 12.12
C ALA A 405 20.04 13.42 11.78
N ALA A 406 19.35 12.49 12.47
CA ALA A 406 19.48 11.06 12.19
C ALA A 406 18.93 10.69 10.81
N ILE A 407 17.83 11.33 10.39
CA ILE A 407 17.28 11.22 9.03
C ILE A 407 18.21 11.85 7.99
N HIS A 408 18.80 13.01 8.27
CA HIS A 408 19.81 13.60 7.38
C HIS A 408 21.05 12.69 7.22
N ASP A 409 21.47 11.99 8.27
CA ASP A 409 22.56 11.00 8.22
C ASP A 409 22.15 9.66 7.58
N ALA A 410 20.86 9.30 7.60
CA ALA A 410 20.33 8.18 6.82
C ALA A 410 20.26 8.52 5.32
N LEU A 411 19.81 9.72 4.95
CA LEU A 411 19.67 10.17 3.55
C LEU A 411 21.01 10.15 2.80
N LYS A 412 22.11 10.60 3.41
CA LYS A 412 23.47 10.60 2.81
C LYS A 412 23.93 9.22 2.30
N ARG A 413 23.35 8.14 2.82
CA ARG A 413 23.67 6.74 2.46
C ARG A 413 22.49 5.98 1.86
N ALA A 414 21.31 6.60 1.74
CA ALA A 414 20.10 5.99 1.20
C ALA A 414 20.31 5.47 -0.23
N ASP A 415 19.66 4.35 -0.54
CA ASP A 415 19.58 3.76 -1.88
C ASP A 415 18.23 4.05 -2.52
N VAL A 416 17.17 4.02 -1.69
CA VAL A 416 15.80 4.37 -2.07
C VAL A 416 15.20 5.29 -1.03
N VAL A 417 14.61 6.40 -1.48
CA VAL A 417 13.84 7.34 -0.67
C VAL A 417 12.40 7.35 -1.17
N LEU A 418 11.43 7.15 -0.28
CA LEU A 418 10.00 7.37 -0.55
C LEU A 418 9.56 8.72 -0.01
N VAL A 419 8.71 9.41 -0.78
CA VAL A 419 7.97 10.60 -0.33
C VAL A 419 6.54 10.58 -0.89
N ASN A 420 5.52 10.38 -0.04
CA ASN A 420 4.12 10.52 -0.47
C ASN A 420 3.70 12.00 -0.60
N ASN A 421 4.31 12.72 -1.53
CA ASN A 421 4.09 14.16 -1.74
C ASN A 421 2.73 14.52 -2.40
N LYS A 422 1.74 13.60 -2.41
CA LYS A 422 0.44 13.82 -3.06
C LYS A 422 -0.32 15.02 -2.49
N ALA A 423 -0.29 15.21 -1.17
CA ALA A 423 -0.89 16.37 -0.50
C ALA A 423 0.06 17.58 -0.38
N PHE A 424 1.38 17.37 -0.42
CA PHE A 424 2.38 18.38 -0.05
C PHE A 424 2.33 19.66 -0.92
N THR A 425 2.57 20.78 -0.25
CA THR A 425 2.70 22.14 -0.77
C THR A 425 3.95 22.35 -1.61
N SER A 426 3.97 23.37 -2.47
CA SER A 426 5.16 23.69 -3.30
C SER A 426 6.40 23.94 -2.43
N GLN A 427 6.28 24.71 -1.35
CA GLN A 427 7.40 25.03 -0.47
C GLN A 427 8.03 23.80 0.17
N LEU A 428 7.22 22.79 0.57
CA LEU A 428 7.74 21.55 1.12
C LEU A 428 8.45 20.70 0.06
N ASN A 429 7.97 20.72 -1.18
CA ASN A 429 8.67 20.09 -2.31
C ASN A 429 9.98 20.84 -2.67
N ASP A 430 10.00 22.18 -2.61
CA ASP A 430 11.21 22.98 -2.81
C ASP A 430 12.27 22.72 -1.72
N ASP A 431 11.82 22.48 -0.48
CA ASP A 431 12.69 22.08 0.63
C ASP A 431 13.26 20.66 0.43
N LEU A 432 12.42 19.72 -0.01
CA LEU A 432 12.82 18.34 -0.34
C LEU A 432 13.86 18.30 -1.49
N VAL A 433 13.69 19.09 -2.55
CA VAL A 433 14.67 19.19 -3.65
C VAL A 433 16.04 19.67 -3.15
N ARG A 434 16.09 20.50 -2.11
CA ARG A 434 17.36 20.89 -1.46
C ARG A 434 17.94 19.75 -0.62
N MET A 435 17.12 18.97 0.08
CA MET A 435 17.58 17.77 0.80
C MET A 435 18.14 16.70 -0.16
N PHE A 436 17.59 16.59 -1.37
CA PHE A 436 18.06 15.63 -2.39
C PHE A 436 19.46 15.96 -2.96
N LEU A 437 20.02 17.13 -2.65
CA LEU A 437 21.42 17.45 -2.96
C LEU A 437 22.40 16.54 -2.20
N ASP A 438 22.07 16.15 -0.96
CA ASP A 438 22.92 15.33 -0.08
C ASP A 438 22.82 13.81 -0.39
N LEU A 439 21.94 13.38 -1.29
CA LEU A 439 21.81 11.99 -1.70
C LEU A 439 23.00 11.53 -2.57
N LYS A 440 23.42 10.28 -2.38
CA LYS A 440 24.46 9.65 -3.21
C LYS A 440 23.99 9.46 -4.66
N PRO A 441 24.88 9.59 -5.67
CA PRO A 441 24.56 9.23 -7.05
C PRO A 441 24.03 7.80 -7.17
N GLY A 442 23.04 7.58 -8.03
CA GLY A 442 22.32 6.32 -8.18
C GLY A 442 21.20 6.08 -7.17
N CYS A 443 21.05 6.91 -6.12
CA CYS A 443 19.89 6.84 -5.22
C CYS A 443 18.58 7.09 -6.01
N LYS A 444 17.57 6.25 -5.79
CA LYS A 444 16.23 6.39 -6.40
C LYS A 444 15.28 7.10 -5.43
N ILE A 445 14.48 8.02 -5.92
CA ILE A 445 13.48 8.76 -5.15
C ILE A 445 12.11 8.45 -5.75
N ILE A 446 11.17 8.00 -4.92
CA ILE A 446 9.83 7.55 -5.32
C ILE A 446 8.81 8.59 -4.83
N SER A 447 7.98 9.13 -5.72
CA SER A 447 7.02 10.18 -5.36
C SER A 447 5.73 10.16 -6.19
N LEU A 448 4.63 10.71 -5.67
CA LEU A 448 3.32 10.76 -6.35
C LEU A 448 3.03 12.10 -7.07
N LYS A 449 4.04 12.99 -7.11
CA LYS A 449 4.21 14.14 -7.99
C LYS A 449 5.69 14.24 -8.38
N SER A 450 5.98 14.65 -9.61
CA SER A 450 7.33 14.97 -10.06
C SER A 450 7.95 16.10 -9.22
N PHE A 451 9.25 16.00 -8.95
CA PHE A 451 10.08 17.08 -8.39
C PHE A 451 10.75 17.95 -9.47
N VAL A 452 10.47 17.69 -10.75
CA VAL A 452 10.99 18.39 -11.93
C VAL A 452 9.83 18.99 -12.71
N ALA A 453 9.97 20.23 -13.15
CA ALA A 453 8.93 20.92 -13.92
C ALA A 453 8.67 20.27 -15.30
N ASP A 454 7.41 20.19 -15.71
CA ASP A 454 7.01 19.63 -17.01
C ASP A 454 7.73 20.29 -18.19
N PHE A 455 8.53 19.53 -18.95
CA PHE A 455 9.09 19.95 -20.25
C PHE A 455 8.02 20.38 -21.26
N LYS A 456 6.75 19.99 -21.06
CA LYS A 456 5.58 20.36 -21.86
C LYS A 456 5.08 21.79 -21.55
N SER A 457 5.47 22.37 -20.41
CA SER A 457 5.10 23.73 -20.01
C SER A 457 6.16 24.75 -20.47
N ASN A 458 5.79 25.63 -21.39
CA ASN A 458 6.69 26.61 -22.02
C ASN A 458 7.34 27.66 -21.09
N ASN A 459 7.09 27.62 -19.77
CA ASN A 459 7.78 28.42 -18.77
C ASN A 459 9.07 27.71 -18.34
N HIS A 460 10.14 27.83 -19.13
CA HIS A 460 11.47 27.36 -18.75
C HIS A 460 12.02 28.18 -17.56
N ASN A 461 11.77 27.71 -16.34
CA ASN A 461 12.60 28.04 -15.18
C ASN A 461 13.98 27.41 -15.41
N ILE A 462 14.86 28.15 -16.07
CA ILE A 462 16.25 27.77 -16.43
C ILE A 462 17.12 27.39 -15.21
N ASN A 463 16.65 27.65 -13.99
CA ASN A 463 17.29 27.32 -12.73
C ASN A 463 16.55 26.23 -11.92
N ASP A 464 15.75 25.35 -12.55
CA ASP A 464 15.18 24.18 -11.87
C ASP A 464 16.29 23.21 -11.44
N VAL A 465 16.63 23.25 -10.16
CA VAL A 465 17.64 22.40 -9.50
C VAL A 465 17.28 20.91 -9.64
N GLY A 466 15.99 20.56 -9.57
CA GLY A 466 15.51 19.20 -9.76
C GLY A 466 15.88 18.66 -11.13
N SER A 467 15.59 19.43 -12.19
CA SER A 467 15.94 19.06 -13.58
C SER A 467 17.44 18.81 -13.78
N THR A 468 18.27 19.51 -13.01
CA THR A 468 19.73 19.36 -13.05
C THR A 468 20.16 18.06 -12.37
N ILE A 469 19.71 17.80 -11.14
CA ILE A 469 20.23 16.69 -10.30
C ILE A 469 19.49 15.35 -10.46
N LEU A 470 18.28 15.35 -11.03
CA LEU A 470 17.42 14.16 -11.18
C LEU A 470 17.25 13.74 -12.64
N GLU A 471 17.23 12.44 -12.88
CA GLU A 471 16.69 11.81 -14.09
C GLU A 471 15.36 11.13 -13.72
N VAL A 472 14.25 11.49 -14.37
CA VAL A 472 12.90 11.14 -13.92
C VAL A 472 12.21 10.18 -14.90
N GLU A 473 11.80 9.02 -14.39
CA GLU A 473 10.92 8.08 -15.05
C GLU A 473 9.47 8.27 -14.57
N GLU A 474 8.53 8.45 -15.51
CA GLU A 474 7.09 8.54 -15.26
C GLU A 474 6.49 7.13 -15.30
N CYS A 475 5.77 6.73 -14.24
CA CYS A 475 5.25 5.38 -14.05
C CYS A 475 3.76 5.39 -13.62
N THR A 476 3.05 4.29 -13.87
CA THR A 476 1.62 4.15 -13.51
C THR A 476 1.33 2.94 -12.62
N TYR A 477 0.37 3.12 -11.71
CA TYR A 477 -0.18 2.11 -10.81
C TYR A 477 -1.67 1.84 -11.14
N PRO A 478 -2.18 0.60 -10.98
CA PRO A 478 -3.59 0.26 -11.16
C PRO A 478 -4.42 0.52 -9.88
N GLU A 479 -5.70 0.14 -9.90
CA GLU A 479 -6.53 0.03 -8.70
C GLU A 479 -5.91 -0.90 -7.63
N GLY A 480 -6.30 -0.75 -6.36
CA GLY A 480 -5.77 -1.54 -5.24
C GLY A 480 -4.33 -1.21 -4.79
N PHE A 481 -3.75 -0.10 -5.25
CA PHE A 481 -2.37 0.30 -4.89
C PHE A 481 -2.29 1.43 -3.84
N VAL A 482 -3.37 2.17 -3.60
CA VAL A 482 -3.45 3.29 -2.64
C VAL A 482 -4.79 3.30 -1.89
N SER A 483 -4.83 3.73 -0.64
CA SER A 483 -6.04 3.59 0.20
C SER A 483 -7.16 4.62 -0.06
N TRP A 484 -6.87 5.75 -0.72
CA TRP A 484 -7.81 6.86 -0.88
C TRP A 484 -8.58 6.88 -2.22
N THR A 485 -8.31 5.96 -3.15
CA THR A 485 -9.03 5.89 -4.42
C THR A 485 -8.92 4.50 -5.05
N ASN A 486 -10.04 3.95 -5.53
CA ASN A 486 -10.07 2.70 -6.29
C ASN A 486 -9.84 2.94 -7.80
N ALA A 487 -8.86 3.80 -8.11
CA ALA A 487 -8.50 4.17 -9.48
C ALA A 487 -6.98 4.19 -9.63
N GLY A 488 -6.51 3.83 -10.82
CA GLY A 488 -5.09 3.94 -11.16
C GLY A 488 -4.60 5.39 -11.21
N GLY A 489 -3.28 5.56 -11.13
CA GLY A 489 -2.65 6.87 -11.09
C GLY A 489 -1.16 6.86 -11.42
N GLU A 490 -0.55 8.02 -11.32
CA GLU A 490 0.84 8.29 -11.70
C GLU A 490 1.75 8.41 -10.46
N TYR A 491 3.00 7.97 -10.62
CA TYR A 491 4.12 8.15 -9.71
C TYR A 491 5.42 8.25 -10.50
N PHE A 492 6.48 8.70 -9.84
CA PHE A 492 7.73 9.07 -10.47
C PHE A 492 8.89 8.36 -9.77
N ILE A 493 9.83 7.84 -10.55
CA ILE A 493 11.11 7.31 -10.06
C ILE A 493 12.20 8.28 -10.52
N SER A 494 12.71 9.07 -9.60
CA SER A 494 13.76 10.06 -9.86
C SER A 494 15.11 9.50 -9.42
N THR A 495 16.00 9.18 -10.35
CA THR A 495 17.37 8.73 -10.04
C THR A 495 18.29 9.93 -9.88
N ARG A 496 19.06 9.96 -8.80
CA ARG A 496 20.08 10.99 -8.53
C ARG A 496 21.27 10.80 -9.47
N LYS A 497 21.57 11.83 -10.27
CA LYS A 497 22.78 11.90 -11.10
C LYS A 497 24.03 12.13 -10.26
#